data_AF-A0A9E3EAW6-F1
#
_entry.id   AF-A0A9E3EAW6-F1
#
_cell.length_a   1.000
_cell.length_b   1.000
_cell.length_c   1.000
_cell.angle_alpha   90.00
_cell.angle_beta   90.00
_cell.angle_gamma   90.00
#
_symmetry.space_group_name_H-M   'P 1'
#
loop_
_entity.id
_entity.type
_entity.pdbx_description
1 polymer ?
#
loop_
_entity_poly.entity_id
_entity_poly.type
_entity_poly.pdbx_seq_one_letter_code
_entity_poly.pdbx_strand_id
1 'polypeptide(L)'
;MLTTVAVLVLWRALHRLSLGEVGETVIRWGWRRVAAALGLAFCGYGLLATNEQFALRWAGARVRILDGMAASFITYAFANNLGMGVLMSGALRASVYGRHGVGLTQVAKLTAYGAMTFALGAGALGGWSFLTAPDPAFAALGLAPRLGRVIGLLLASWPVVYLLACGLLRGSVTLFRHEFQLPKLKYAVLQLIFGLADVSVNAAVIWTLLGDAAPRYATFLGGYLVSVSAGLLSGVPGGVGVFEGVMLTLLPGV
;
A
#
# COMPACT_ATOMS: atom_id res chain seq x y z
N MET A 1 19.63 -17.31 -8.55
CA MET A 1 18.33 -18.03 -8.66
C MET A 1 17.13 -17.11 -8.52
N LEU A 2 17.04 -16.23 -7.50
CA LEU A 2 15.92 -15.28 -7.34
C LEU A 2 15.78 -14.26 -8.49
N THR A 3 16.89 -13.78 -9.06
CA THR A 3 16.88 -12.90 -10.24
C THR A 3 16.31 -13.58 -11.48
N THR A 4 16.62 -14.86 -11.67
CA THR A 4 16.12 -15.68 -12.79
C THR A 4 14.62 -15.90 -12.69
N VAL A 5 14.10 -16.15 -11.47
CA VAL A 5 12.66 -16.29 -11.21
C VAL A 5 11.92 -14.97 -11.39
N ALA A 6 12.48 -13.86 -10.92
CA ALA A 6 11.94 -12.52 -11.13
C ALA A 6 11.86 -12.15 -12.62
N VAL A 7 12.92 -12.44 -13.38
CA VAL A 7 12.95 -12.25 -14.84
C VAL A 7 11.97 -13.18 -15.55
N LEU A 8 11.80 -14.43 -15.10
CA LEU A 8 10.83 -15.38 -15.66
C LEU A 8 9.38 -14.98 -15.39
N VAL A 9 9.08 -14.43 -14.21
CA VAL A 9 7.75 -13.93 -13.86
C VAL A 9 7.43 -12.66 -14.63
N LEU A 10 8.40 -11.72 -14.72
CA LEU A 10 8.29 -10.54 -15.58
C LEU A 10 8.12 -10.92 -17.05
N TRP A 11 8.89 -11.88 -17.54
CA TRP A 11 8.83 -12.35 -18.92
C TRP A 11 7.48 -13.03 -19.20
N ARG A 12 6.95 -13.87 -18.30
CA ARG A 12 5.61 -14.48 -18.47
C ARG A 12 4.47 -13.46 -18.38
N ALA A 13 4.61 -12.42 -17.57
CA ALA A 13 3.61 -11.34 -17.46
C ALA A 13 3.66 -10.41 -18.68
N LEU A 14 4.86 -10.03 -19.15
CA LEU A 14 5.04 -9.23 -20.37
C LEU A 14 4.63 -10.00 -21.63
N HIS A 15 4.88 -11.31 -21.71
CA HIS A 15 4.64 -12.06 -22.94
C HIS A 15 3.15 -12.33 -23.21
N ARG A 16 2.27 -12.09 -22.21
CA ARG A 16 0.80 -12.12 -22.37
C ARG A 16 0.20 -10.75 -22.67
N LEU A 17 0.98 -9.67 -22.61
CA LEU A 17 0.57 -8.33 -23.00
C LEU A 17 1.07 -8.08 -24.42
N SER A 18 0.19 -8.12 -25.42
CA SER A 18 0.60 -7.69 -26.75
C SER A 18 0.90 -6.19 -26.69
N LEU A 19 2.13 -5.80 -27.03
CA LEU A 19 2.53 -4.38 -27.08
C LEU A 19 1.65 -3.57 -28.06
N GLY A 20 1.01 -4.26 -29.01
CA GLY A 20 0.02 -3.70 -29.94
C GLY A 20 -1.32 -3.35 -29.29
N GLU A 21 -1.92 -4.24 -28.48
CA GLU A 21 -3.17 -3.95 -27.76
C GLU A 21 -2.97 -2.87 -26.68
N VAL A 22 -1.80 -2.85 -26.03
CA VAL A 22 -1.44 -1.77 -25.10
C VAL A 22 -1.33 -0.43 -25.84
N GLY A 23 -0.70 -0.42 -27.03
CA GLY A 23 -0.60 0.76 -27.89
C GLY A 23 -1.97 1.29 -28.33
N GLU A 24 -2.86 0.43 -28.79
CA GLU A 24 -4.23 0.82 -29.18
C GLU A 24 -5.07 1.32 -27.99
N THR A 25 -4.90 0.72 -26.80
CA THR A 25 -5.60 1.13 -25.58
C THR A 25 -5.08 2.47 -25.05
N VAL A 26 -3.76 2.70 -25.12
CA VAL A 26 -3.11 3.99 -24.77
C VAL A 26 -3.56 5.11 -25.70
N ILE A 27 -3.72 4.84 -27.00
CA ILE A 27 -4.26 5.79 -27.97
C ILE A 27 -5.72 6.12 -27.64
N ARG A 28 -6.54 5.14 -27.22
CA ARG A 28 -7.93 5.37 -26.79
C ARG A 28 -8.06 6.17 -25.49
N TRP A 29 -7.16 5.99 -24.53
CA TRP A 29 -7.20 6.71 -23.24
C TRP A 29 -6.68 8.15 -23.32
N GLY A 30 -5.87 8.46 -24.34
CA GLY A 30 -5.27 9.77 -24.53
C GLY A 30 -3.98 9.96 -23.72
N TRP A 31 -2.93 10.42 -24.40
CA TRP A 31 -1.58 10.58 -23.84
C TRP A 31 -1.53 11.40 -22.54
N ARG A 32 -2.42 12.38 -22.38
CA ARG A 32 -2.50 13.22 -21.17
C ARG A 32 -2.86 12.40 -19.93
N ARG A 33 -3.78 11.43 -20.04
CA ARG A 33 -4.20 10.58 -18.91
C ARG A 33 -3.09 9.63 -18.51
N VAL A 34 -2.42 9.03 -19.49
CA VAL A 34 -1.26 8.15 -19.25
C VAL A 34 -0.12 8.92 -18.60
N ALA A 35 0.22 10.11 -19.10
CA ALA A 35 1.26 10.95 -18.51
C ALA A 35 0.92 11.36 -17.07
N ALA A 36 -0.35 11.70 -16.79
CA ALA A 36 -0.81 12.03 -15.43
C ALA A 36 -0.72 10.81 -14.49
N ALA A 37 -1.16 9.63 -14.94
CA ALA A 37 -1.06 8.40 -14.16
C ALA A 37 0.39 8.01 -13.88
N LEU A 38 1.30 8.15 -14.86
CA LEU A 38 2.73 7.94 -14.67
C LEU A 38 3.33 8.96 -13.68
N GLY A 39 2.91 10.23 -13.75
CA GLY A 39 3.30 11.26 -12.81
C GLY A 39 2.85 10.92 -11.38
N LEU A 40 1.61 10.49 -11.19
CA LEU A 40 1.08 10.04 -9.90
C LEU A 40 1.83 8.80 -9.38
N ALA A 41 2.12 7.83 -10.25
CA ALA A 41 2.91 6.66 -9.88
C ALA A 41 4.31 7.06 -9.41
N PHE A 42 4.97 7.98 -10.13
CA PHE A 42 6.26 8.52 -9.72
C PHE A 42 6.19 9.23 -8.36
N CYS A 43 5.15 10.03 -8.12
CA CYS A 43 4.88 10.64 -6.82
C CYS A 43 4.68 9.58 -5.71
N GLY A 44 3.95 8.49 -5.99
CA GLY A 44 3.75 7.38 -5.06
C GLY A 44 5.07 6.71 -4.67
N TYR A 45 5.91 6.38 -5.64
CA TYR A 45 7.25 5.87 -5.36
C TYR A 45 8.13 6.88 -4.59
N GLY A 46 7.99 8.18 -4.87
CA GLY A 46 8.65 9.24 -4.12
C GLY A 46 8.21 9.32 -2.65
N LEU A 47 6.92 9.15 -2.37
CA LEU A 47 6.37 9.08 -1.01
C LEU A 47 6.92 7.87 -0.27
N LEU A 48 6.88 6.68 -0.89
CA LEU A 48 7.42 5.45 -0.33
C LEU A 48 8.92 5.58 -0.03
N ALA A 49 9.69 6.12 -0.97
CA ALA A 49 11.13 6.33 -0.80
C ALA A 49 11.43 7.30 0.35
N THR A 50 10.65 8.38 0.48
CA THR A 50 10.77 9.35 1.56
C THR A 50 10.42 8.73 2.91
N ASN A 51 9.33 7.96 2.98
CA ASN A 51 8.94 7.23 4.18
C ASN A 51 10.01 6.22 4.60
N GLU A 52 10.64 5.52 3.64
CA GLU A 52 11.74 4.59 3.89
C GLU A 52 12.94 5.32 4.53
N GLN A 53 13.24 6.57 4.15
CA GLN A 53 14.30 7.36 4.81
C GLN A 53 13.98 7.66 6.27
N PHE A 54 12.72 7.98 6.59
CA PHE A 54 12.30 8.17 7.98
C PHE A 54 12.40 6.87 8.78
N ALA A 55 12.01 5.76 8.16
CA ALA A 55 12.08 4.44 8.75
C ALA A 55 13.53 3.98 9.01
N LEU A 56 14.45 4.23 8.08
CA LEU A 56 15.89 3.96 8.26
C LEU A 56 16.46 4.76 9.44
N ARG A 57 16.15 6.06 9.52
CA ARG A 57 16.57 6.93 10.64
C ARG A 57 15.98 6.45 11.97
N TRP A 58 14.73 6.02 11.97
CA TRP A 58 14.06 5.47 13.16
C TRP A 58 14.69 4.13 13.59
N ALA A 59 15.06 3.27 12.65
CA ALA A 59 15.76 2.02 12.90
C ALA A 59 17.24 2.20 13.31
N GLY A 60 17.74 3.45 13.34
CA GLY A 60 19.14 3.77 13.66
C GLY A 60 20.12 3.42 12.53
N ALA A 61 19.62 3.17 11.31
CA ALA A 61 20.44 2.89 10.15
C ALA A 61 20.86 4.20 9.46
N ARG A 62 22.11 4.28 9.02
CA ARG A 62 22.65 5.43 8.27
C ARG A 62 22.98 4.99 6.85
N VAL A 63 22.08 5.28 5.92
CA VAL A 63 22.25 5.02 4.49
C VAL A 63 22.19 6.36 3.77
N ARG A 64 23.00 6.54 2.71
CA ARG A 64 22.92 7.74 1.87
C ARG A 64 21.54 7.79 1.22
N ILE A 65 20.97 8.99 1.10
CA ILE A 65 19.59 9.18 0.60
C ILE A 65 19.41 8.53 -0.78
N LEU A 66 20.37 8.69 -1.69
CA LEU A 66 20.30 8.10 -3.04
C LEU A 66 20.27 6.57 -3.02
N ASP A 67 21.14 5.95 -2.22
CA ASP A 67 21.18 4.49 -2.08
C ASP A 67 19.88 3.97 -1.43
N GLY A 68 19.37 4.72 -0.45
CA GLY A 68 18.10 4.43 0.21
C GLY A 68 16.89 4.55 -0.72
N MET A 69 16.83 5.57 -1.57
CA MET A 69 15.79 5.76 -2.57
C MET A 69 15.83 4.64 -3.62
N ALA A 70 16.99 4.32 -4.18
CA ALA A 70 17.14 3.24 -5.15
C ALA A 70 16.75 1.88 -4.54
N ALA A 71 17.19 1.60 -3.32
CA ALA A 71 16.85 0.37 -2.59
C ALA A 71 15.34 0.26 -2.31
N SER A 72 14.69 1.35 -1.91
CA SER A 72 13.24 1.38 -1.69
C SER A 72 12.48 1.12 -2.98
N PHE A 73 12.88 1.75 -4.09
CA PHE A 73 12.23 1.57 -5.38
C PHE A 73 12.27 0.11 -5.82
N ILE A 74 13.46 -0.51 -5.78
CA ILE A 74 13.62 -1.94 -6.09
C ILE A 74 12.74 -2.79 -5.17
N THR A 75 12.81 -2.55 -3.86
CA THR A 75 12.08 -3.34 -2.86
C THR A 75 10.57 -3.26 -3.09
N TYR A 76 10.00 -2.07 -3.23
CA TYR A 76 8.55 -1.88 -3.40
C TYR A 76 8.05 -2.36 -4.76
N ALA A 77 8.82 -2.16 -5.83
CA ALA A 77 8.46 -2.68 -7.15
C ALA A 77 8.31 -4.20 -7.14
N PHE A 78 9.21 -4.93 -6.48
CA PHE A 78 9.10 -6.39 -6.35
C PHE A 78 8.07 -6.82 -5.30
N ALA A 79 7.98 -6.12 -4.17
CA ALA A 79 7.07 -6.48 -3.08
C ALA A 79 5.60 -6.38 -3.49
N ASN A 80 5.23 -5.35 -4.25
CA ASN A 80 3.85 -5.13 -4.70
C ASN A 80 3.38 -6.14 -5.75
N ASN A 81 4.30 -6.81 -6.45
CA ASN A 81 3.97 -7.74 -7.54
C ASN A 81 3.98 -9.22 -7.14
N LEU A 82 4.62 -9.60 -6.03
CA LEU A 82 4.92 -11.01 -5.73
C LEU A 82 4.11 -11.63 -4.58
N GLY A 83 3.09 -10.95 -4.04
CA GLY A 83 2.11 -11.53 -3.10
C GLY A 83 2.59 -11.85 -1.69
N MET A 84 3.87 -12.16 -1.50
CA MET A 84 4.53 -12.35 -0.21
C MET A 84 5.18 -11.05 0.29
N GLY A 85 4.44 -9.94 0.25
CA GLY A 85 4.98 -8.58 0.32
C GLY A 85 5.90 -8.33 1.53
N VAL A 86 5.51 -8.76 2.74
CA VAL A 86 6.31 -8.50 3.97
C VAL A 86 7.58 -9.35 4.03
N LEU A 87 7.49 -10.65 3.74
CA LEU A 87 8.64 -11.57 3.79
C LEU A 87 9.65 -11.24 2.67
N MET A 88 9.16 -11.03 1.45
CA MET A 88 10.01 -10.70 0.30
C MET A 88 10.61 -9.31 0.42
N SER A 89 9.86 -8.32 0.89
CA SER A 89 10.41 -6.99 1.13
C SER A 89 11.47 -7.00 2.24
N GLY A 90 11.29 -7.78 3.30
CA GLY A 90 12.31 -7.99 4.33
C GLY A 90 13.59 -8.62 3.78
N ALA A 91 13.47 -9.67 2.97
CA ALA A 91 14.62 -10.34 2.36
C ALA A 91 15.37 -9.43 1.36
N LEU A 92 14.64 -8.69 0.52
CA LEU A 92 15.23 -7.73 -0.41
C LEU A 92 15.96 -6.62 0.35
N ARG A 93 15.34 -6.04 1.37
CA ARG A 93 15.97 -5.05 2.25
C ARG A 93 17.23 -5.59 2.91
N ALA A 94 17.21 -6.82 3.42
CA ALA A 94 18.40 -7.45 4.00
C ALA A 94 19.53 -7.58 2.97
N SER A 95 19.21 -7.95 1.74
CA SER A 95 20.21 -8.10 0.68
C SER A 95 20.81 -6.76 0.21
N VAL A 96 19.97 -5.73 0.05
CA VAL A 96 20.39 -4.42 -0.47
C VAL A 96 21.03 -3.57 0.63
N TYR A 97 20.41 -3.50 1.81
CA TYR A 97 20.93 -2.71 2.92
C TYR A 97 22.04 -3.41 3.70
N GLY A 98 22.16 -4.74 3.63
CA GLY A 98 23.29 -5.47 4.20
C GLY A 98 24.64 -4.99 3.63
N ARG A 99 24.68 -4.63 2.34
CA ARG A 99 25.86 -4.01 1.69
C ARG A 99 26.22 -2.63 2.25
N HIS A 100 25.29 -1.99 2.94
CA HIS A 100 25.43 -0.67 3.56
C HIS A 100 25.58 -0.77 5.09
N GLY A 101 25.91 -1.95 5.62
CA GLY A 101 26.13 -2.17 7.05
C GLY A 101 24.85 -2.20 7.90
N VAL A 102 23.68 -2.34 7.29
CA VAL A 102 22.39 -2.42 8.00
C VAL A 102 22.14 -3.85 8.46
N GLY A 103 22.01 -4.06 9.77
CA GLY A 103 21.81 -5.38 10.37
C GLY A 103 20.37 -5.91 10.23
N LEU A 104 20.19 -7.21 10.44
CA LEU A 104 18.88 -7.88 10.34
C LEU A 104 17.82 -7.28 11.27
N THR A 105 18.20 -6.90 12.50
CA THR A 105 17.27 -6.25 13.45
C THR A 105 16.78 -4.90 12.92
N GLN A 106 17.64 -4.14 12.22
CA GLN A 106 17.27 -2.87 11.62
C GLN A 106 16.35 -3.07 10.42
N VAL A 107 16.60 -4.10 9.62
CA VAL A 107 15.73 -4.51 8.50
C VAL A 107 14.36 -4.95 9.00
N ALA A 108 14.30 -5.69 10.11
CA ALA A 108 13.04 -6.08 10.74
C ALA A 108 12.25 -4.85 11.22
N LYS A 109 12.92 -3.90 11.90
CA LYS A 109 12.32 -2.61 12.28
C LYS A 109 11.80 -1.85 11.06
N LEU A 110 12.60 -1.72 10.02
CA LEU A 110 12.25 -1.04 8.77
C LEU A 110 11.01 -1.67 8.11
N THR A 111 10.99 -3.00 8.03
CA THR A 111 9.87 -3.75 7.44
C THR A 111 8.60 -3.59 8.27
N ALA A 112 8.70 -3.66 9.60
CA ALA A 112 7.58 -3.42 10.50
C ALA A 112 7.05 -1.98 10.41
N TYR A 113 7.94 -0.99 10.29
CA TYR A 113 7.57 0.41 10.13
C TYR A 113 6.81 0.63 8.81
N GLY A 114 7.29 0.04 7.70
CA GLY A 114 6.60 0.09 6.41
C GLY A 114 5.23 -0.58 6.43
N ALA A 115 5.13 -1.79 6.99
CA ALA A 115 3.87 -2.50 7.16
C ALA A 115 2.87 -1.71 8.02
N MET A 116 3.34 -1.10 9.11
CA MET A 116 2.51 -0.23 9.95
C MET A 116 2.06 1.03 9.21
N THR A 117 2.92 1.65 8.39
CA THR A 117 2.57 2.82 7.58
C THR A 117 1.39 2.51 6.66
N PHE A 118 1.47 1.39 5.93
CA PHE A 118 0.38 0.94 5.06
C PHE A 118 -0.88 0.61 5.86
N ALA A 119 -0.75 -0.12 6.97
CA ALA A 119 -1.89 -0.48 7.84
C ALA A 119 -2.61 0.75 8.40
N LEU A 120 -1.87 1.81 8.76
CA LEU A 120 -2.45 3.06 9.24
C LEU A 120 -3.23 3.79 8.13
N GLY A 121 -2.65 3.91 6.93
CA GLY A 121 -3.31 4.54 5.79
C GLY A 121 -4.55 3.78 5.34
N ALA A 122 -4.39 2.48 5.12
CA ALA A 122 -5.47 1.58 4.70
C ALA A 122 -6.56 1.47 5.77
N GLY A 123 -6.20 1.39 7.06
CA GLY A 123 -7.15 1.34 8.17
C GLY A 123 -7.93 2.65 8.33
N ALA A 124 -7.25 3.81 8.26
CA ALA A 124 -7.91 5.11 8.37
C ALA A 124 -8.92 5.34 7.23
N LEU A 125 -8.46 5.19 5.99
CA LEU A 125 -9.30 5.42 4.82
C LEU A 125 -10.35 4.32 4.65
N GLY A 126 -9.95 3.05 4.78
CA GLY A 126 -10.85 1.90 4.71
C GLY A 126 -11.93 1.94 5.79
N GLY A 127 -11.56 2.29 7.02
CA GLY A 127 -12.49 2.52 8.11
C GLY A 127 -13.50 3.61 7.78
N TRP A 128 -13.03 4.76 7.28
CA TRP A 128 -13.89 5.84 6.81
C TRP A 128 -14.83 5.40 5.68
N SER A 129 -14.33 4.62 4.73
CA SER A 129 -15.14 4.09 3.63
C SER A 129 -16.25 3.17 4.15
N PHE A 130 -15.95 2.22 5.02
CA PHE A 130 -16.97 1.36 5.63
C PHE A 130 -17.96 2.16 6.50
N LEU A 131 -17.54 3.24 7.15
CA LEU A 131 -18.45 4.09 7.93
C LEU A 131 -19.37 4.98 7.07
N THR A 132 -19.01 5.24 5.82
CA THR A 132 -19.77 6.11 4.90
C THR A 132 -20.44 5.36 3.75
N ALA A 133 -20.09 4.09 3.53
CA ALA A 133 -20.67 3.26 2.47
C ALA A 133 -22.19 3.11 2.63
N PRO A 134 -22.98 3.13 1.55
CA PRO A 134 -24.41 2.88 1.63
C PRO A 134 -24.69 1.40 1.95
N ASP A 135 -25.78 1.11 2.67
CA ASP A 135 -26.08 -0.25 3.14
C ASP A 135 -26.09 -1.34 2.03
N PRO A 136 -26.60 -1.08 0.81
CA PRO A 136 -26.51 -2.04 -0.30
C PRO A 136 -25.09 -2.44 -0.69
N ALA A 137 -24.07 -1.61 -0.44
CA ALA A 137 -22.69 -1.93 -0.75
C ALA A 137 -22.16 -3.10 0.09
N PHE A 138 -22.68 -3.32 1.30
CA PHE A 138 -22.29 -4.47 2.13
C PHE A 138 -22.87 -5.78 1.62
N ALA A 139 -24.02 -5.75 0.95
CA ALA A 139 -24.61 -6.95 0.34
C ALA A 139 -23.69 -7.53 -0.74
N ALA A 140 -23.01 -6.67 -1.51
CA ALA A 140 -22.00 -7.07 -2.50
C ALA A 140 -20.78 -7.79 -1.88
N LEU A 141 -20.49 -7.52 -0.60
CA LEU A 141 -19.40 -8.16 0.16
C LEU A 141 -19.87 -9.41 0.92
N GLY A 142 -21.15 -9.78 0.83
CA GLY A 142 -21.74 -10.82 1.69
C GLY A 142 -21.75 -10.46 3.18
N LEU A 143 -21.69 -9.16 3.51
CA LEU A 143 -21.64 -8.67 4.89
C LEU A 143 -22.98 -8.04 5.29
N ALA A 144 -23.40 -8.28 6.54
CA ALA A 144 -24.50 -7.52 7.13
C ALA A 144 -24.06 -6.04 7.33
N PRO A 145 -24.90 -5.03 7.02
CA PRO A 145 -24.51 -3.62 7.17
C PRO A 145 -23.99 -3.27 8.56
N ARG A 146 -24.61 -3.81 9.62
CA ARG A 146 -24.16 -3.63 11.01
C ARG A 146 -22.73 -4.13 11.23
N LEU A 147 -22.39 -5.30 10.69
CA LEU A 147 -21.03 -5.86 10.79
C LEU A 147 -20.03 -5.00 10.01
N GLY A 148 -20.42 -4.52 8.82
CA GLY A 148 -19.65 -3.56 8.05
C GLY A 148 -19.32 -2.28 8.83
N ARG A 149 -20.30 -1.68 9.51
CA ARG A 149 -20.08 -0.50 10.37
C ARG A 149 -19.13 -0.78 11.53
N VAL A 150 -19.26 -1.94 12.19
CA VAL A 150 -18.36 -2.34 13.28
C VAL A 150 -16.92 -2.50 12.79
N ILE A 151 -16.73 -3.17 11.65
CA ILE A 151 -15.40 -3.28 11.00
C ILE A 151 -14.85 -1.89 10.68
N GLY A 152 -15.68 -1.01 10.10
CA GLY A 152 -15.31 0.36 9.79
C GLY A 152 -14.85 1.15 11.02
N LEU A 153 -15.58 1.01 12.14
CA LEU A 153 -15.23 1.65 13.41
C LEU A 153 -13.90 1.12 13.97
N LEU A 154 -13.70 -0.20 13.94
CA LEU A 154 -12.46 -0.82 14.39
C LEU A 154 -11.26 -0.33 13.56
N LEU A 155 -11.38 -0.34 12.22
CA LEU A 155 -10.34 0.15 11.31
C LEU A 155 -10.05 1.64 11.50
N ALA A 156 -11.07 2.48 11.64
CA ALA A 156 -10.91 3.93 11.85
C ALA A 156 -10.33 4.27 13.24
N SER A 157 -10.63 3.46 14.25
CA SER A 157 -10.13 3.67 15.62
C SER A 157 -8.65 3.29 15.78
N TRP A 158 -8.16 2.31 15.01
CA TRP A 158 -6.80 1.79 15.13
C TRP A 158 -5.70 2.86 14.98
N PRO A 159 -5.71 3.75 13.95
CA PRO A 159 -4.74 4.82 13.84
C PRO A 159 -4.71 5.76 15.05
N VAL A 160 -5.88 6.05 15.64
CA VAL A 160 -5.99 6.89 16.83
C VAL A 160 -5.35 6.20 18.02
N VAL A 161 -5.68 4.92 18.25
CA VAL A 161 -5.08 4.11 19.32
C VAL A 161 -3.56 4.02 19.15
N TYR A 162 -3.07 3.82 17.93
CA TYR A 162 -1.63 3.78 17.63
C TYR A 162 -0.93 5.11 17.96
N LEU A 163 -1.49 6.24 17.53
CA LEU A 163 -0.93 7.55 17.82
C LEU A 163 -0.93 7.86 19.32
N LEU A 164 -2.02 7.52 20.02
CA LEU A 164 -2.11 7.65 21.48
C LEU A 164 -1.07 6.77 22.17
N ALA A 165 -0.90 5.53 21.74
CA ALA A 165 0.14 4.65 22.26
C ALA A 165 1.55 5.26 22.03
N CYS A 166 1.86 5.76 20.84
CA CYS A 166 3.14 6.42 20.55
C CYS A 166 3.37 7.74 21.31
N GLY A 167 2.29 8.43 21.72
CA GLY A 167 2.36 9.67 22.47
C GLY A 167 2.46 9.46 23.99
N LEU A 168 1.72 8.49 24.52
CA LEU A 168 1.58 8.23 25.95
C LEU A 168 2.57 7.18 26.45
N LEU A 169 2.78 6.10 25.69
CA LEU A 169 3.71 5.03 26.04
C LEU A 169 5.10 5.40 25.49
N ARG A 170 6.00 5.78 26.39
CA ARG A 170 7.40 6.06 26.05
C ARG A 170 8.22 4.79 26.21
N GLY A 171 8.86 4.33 25.14
CA GLY A 171 9.83 3.24 25.19
C GLY A 171 9.40 2.00 24.41
N SER A 172 9.76 0.83 24.93
CA SER A 172 9.41 -0.46 24.36
C SER A 172 8.12 -1.01 24.97
N VAL A 173 7.28 -1.58 24.11
CA VAL A 173 6.10 -2.35 24.50
C VAL A 173 6.38 -3.81 24.17
N THR A 174 6.23 -4.69 25.15
CA THR A 174 6.34 -6.13 24.93
C THR A 174 5.01 -6.65 24.41
N LEU A 175 4.98 -7.05 23.13
CA LEU A 175 3.81 -7.65 22.49
C LEU A 175 4.19 -9.04 21.99
N PHE A 176 3.42 -10.07 22.38
CA PHE A 176 3.70 -11.47 22.03
C PHE A 176 5.14 -11.94 22.33
N ARG A 177 5.69 -11.57 23.51
CA ARG A 177 7.09 -11.83 23.93
C ARG A 177 8.18 -11.16 23.09
N HIS A 178 7.82 -10.28 22.15
CA HIS A 178 8.75 -9.46 21.39
C HIS A 178 8.72 -8.02 21.87
N GLU A 179 9.90 -7.44 22.08
CA GLU A 179 10.05 -6.05 22.48
C GLU A 179 9.91 -5.14 21.26
N PHE A 180 8.76 -4.47 21.13
CA PHE A 180 8.49 -3.54 20.05
C PHE A 180 8.77 -2.12 20.54
N GLN A 181 9.79 -1.47 19.98
CA GLN A 181 10.03 -0.06 20.25
C GLN A 181 8.97 0.77 19.55
N LEU A 182 8.25 1.62 20.28
CA LEU A 182 7.32 2.53 19.64
C LEU A 182 8.09 3.73 19.05
N PRO A 183 7.74 4.18 17.83
CA PRO A 183 8.27 5.43 17.32
C PRO A 183 7.83 6.61 18.18
N LYS A 184 8.69 7.64 18.24
CA LYS A 184 8.29 8.93 18.80
C LYS A 184 7.07 9.44 18.03
N LEU A 185 6.13 10.10 18.71
CA LEU A 185 4.90 10.62 18.11
C LEU A 185 5.10 11.32 16.76
N LYS A 186 6.19 12.10 16.59
CA LYS A 186 6.53 12.73 15.31
C LYS A 186 6.66 11.74 14.13
N TYR A 187 7.29 10.59 14.34
CA TYR A 187 7.44 9.56 13.31
C TYR A 187 6.12 8.83 13.08
N ALA A 188 5.36 8.56 14.15
CA ALA A 188 4.04 7.95 14.05
C ALA A 188 3.05 8.81 13.24
N VAL A 189 3.04 10.13 13.47
CA VAL A 189 2.25 11.08 12.68
C VAL A 189 2.70 11.11 11.22
N LEU A 190 4.02 11.11 10.98
CA LEU A 190 4.54 10.99 9.60
C LEU A 190 4.11 9.68 8.94
N GLN A 191 4.13 8.54 9.65
CA GLN A 191 3.64 7.26 9.12
C GLN A 191 2.19 7.35 8.69
N LEU A 192 1.33 7.98 9.50
CA LEU A 192 -0.06 8.16 9.13
C LEU A 192 -0.20 9.03 7.88
N ILE A 193 0.52 10.17 7.82
CA ILE A 193 0.47 11.06 6.65
C ILE A 193 0.95 10.34 5.39
N PHE A 194 2.08 9.63 5.46
CA PHE A 194 2.60 8.87 4.31
C PHE A 194 1.66 7.73 3.92
N GLY A 195 1.07 7.02 4.88
CA GLY A 195 0.10 5.96 4.60
C GLY A 195 -1.17 6.49 3.93
N LEU A 196 -1.73 7.59 4.44
CA LEU A 196 -2.89 8.24 3.82
C LEU A 196 -2.59 8.71 2.40
N ALA A 197 -1.42 9.34 2.20
CA ALA A 197 -0.99 9.84 0.89
C ALA A 197 -0.73 8.70 -0.10
N ASP A 198 -0.05 7.63 0.33
CA ASP A 198 0.24 6.46 -0.50
C ASP A 198 -1.04 5.81 -1.02
N VAL A 199 -1.98 5.49 -0.12
CA VAL A 199 -3.26 4.88 -0.50
C VAL A 199 -4.08 5.81 -1.41
N SER A 200 -4.10 7.10 -1.12
CA SER A 200 -4.81 8.09 -1.94
C SER A 200 -4.21 8.22 -3.34
N VAL A 201 -2.87 8.26 -3.44
CA VAL A 201 -2.16 8.34 -4.73
C VAL A 201 -2.38 7.06 -5.54
N ASN A 202 -2.31 5.88 -4.91
CA ASN A 202 -2.59 4.61 -5.59
C ASN A 202 -4.03 4.57 -6.15
N ALA A 203 -5.02 5.04 -5.39
CA ALA A 203 -6.39 5.18 -5.89
C ALA A 203 -6.48 6.19 -7.04
N ALA A 204 -5.76 7.32 -6.95
CA ALA A 204 -5.77 8.37 -7.95
C ALA A 204 -5.15 7.92 -9.29
N VAL A 205 -4.15 7.04 -9.25
CA VAL A 205 -3.57 6.44 -10.48
C VAL A 205 -4.66 5.72 -11.26
N ILE A 206 -5.43 4.83 -10.62
CA ILE A 206 -6.50 4.08 -11.29
C ILE A 206 -7.62 5.04 -11.72
N TRP A 207 -8.07 5.92 -10.83
CA TRP A 207 -9.11 6.90 -11.11
C TRP A 207 -8.81 7.78 -12.35
N THR A 208 -7.54 8.18 -12.51
CA THR A 208 -7.11 8.99 -13.66
C THR A 208 -7.22 8.21 -14.99
N LEU A 209 -7.00 6.90 -14.94
CA LEU A 209 -7.08 6.02 -16.11
C LEU A 209 -8.52 5.69 -16.51
N LEU A 210 -9.46 5.68 -15.55
CA LEU A 210 -10.89 5.53 -15.84
C LEU A 210 -11.46 6.64 -16.73
N GLY A 211 -10.87 7.84 -16.68
CA GLY A 211 -11.29 8.96 -17.52
C GLY A 211 -12.73 9.40 -17.26
N ASP A 212 -13.52 9.54 -18.32
CA ASP A 212 -14.87 10.13 -18.25
C ASP A 212 -15.91 9.18 -17.61
N ALA A 213 -15.60 7.89 -17.51
CA ALA A 213 -16.42 6.90 -16.80
C ALA A 213 -16.20 6.96 -15.27
N ALA A 214 -15.17 7.69 -14.80
CA ALA A 214 -14.82 7.73 -13.39
C ALA A 214 -15.89 8.49 -12.58
N PRO A 215 -16.42 7.90 -11.49
CA PRO A 215 -17.23 8.66 -10.55
C PRO A 215 -16.36 9.72 -9.85
N ARG A 216 -16.96 10.62 -9.06
CA ARG A 216 -16.18 11.58 -8.26
C ARG A 216 -15.12 10.85 -7.43
N TYR A 217 -13.93 11.43 -7.32
CA TYR A 217 -12.78 10.79 -6.67
C TYR A 217 -13.10 10.27 -5.26
N ALA A 218 -13.88 11.01 -4.46
CA ALA A 218 -14.30 10.55 -3.12
C ALA A 218 -15.14 9.27 -3.16
N THR A 219 -16.02 9.13 -4.15
CA THR A 219 -16.83 7.93 -4.37
C THR A 219 -15.97 6.77 -4.86
N PHE A 220 -15.07 7.03 -5.81
CA PHE A 220 -14.11 6.04 -6.29
C PHE A 220 -13.22 5.53 -5.16
N LEU A 221 -12.64 6.45 -4.37
CA LEU A 221 -11.78 6.14 -3.23
C LEU A 221 -12.51 5.22 -2.24
N GLY A 222 -13.78 5.51 -1.95
CA GLY A 222 -14.62 4.64 -1.12
C GLY A 222 -14.68 3.20 -1.64
N GLY A 223 -15.08 3.02 -2.91
CA GLY A 223 -15.15 1.71 -3.55
C GLY A 223 -13.79 1.00 -3.62
N TYR A 224 -12.74 1.73 -4.02
CA TYR A 224 -11.36 1.26 -4.08
C TYR A 224 -10.90 0.68 -2.73
N LEU A 225 -11.17 1.37 -1.63
CA LEU A 225 -10.75 0.94 -0.29
C LEU A 225 -11.50 -0.30 0.18
N VAL A 226 -12.77 -0.43 -0.19
CA VAL A 226 -13.55 -1.65 0.07
C VAL A 226 -12.96 -2.82 -0.71
N SER A 227 -12.63 -2.62 -1.99
CA SER A 227 -11.97 -3.61 -2.83
C SER A 227 -10.59 -4.03 -2.30
N VAL A 228 -9.76 -3.07 -1.87
CA VAL A 228 -8.46 -3.36 -1.25
C VAL A 228 -8.63 -4.17 0.03
N SER A 229 -9.62 -3.81 0.86
CA SER A 229 -9.89 -4.53 2.11
C SER A 229 -10.33 -5.97 1.83
N ALA A 230 -11.21 -6.19 0.84
CA ALA A 230 -11.62 -7.52 0.42
C ALA A 230 -10.43 -8.34 -0.14
N GLY A 231 -9.58 -7.71 -0.96
CA GLY A 231 -8.34 -8.31 -1.45
C GLY A 231 -7.41 -8.77 -0.32
N LEU A 232 -7.19 -7.92 0.69
CA LEU A 232 -6.38 -8.27 1.86
C LEU A 232 -6.97 -9.43 2.67
N LEU A 233 -8.29 -9.41 2.91
CA LEU A 233 -8.99 -10.47 3.65
C LEU A 233 -8.98 -11.81 2.92
N SER A 234 -8.96 -11.80 1.59
CA SER A 234 -8.91 -13.02 0.78
C SER A 234 -7.58 -13.77 0.85
N GLY A 235 -6.51 -13.12 1.31
CA GLY A 235 -5.16 -13.68 1.32
C GLY A 235 -4.55 -13.91 -0.07
N VAL A 236 -5.21 -13.43 -1.13
CA VAL A 236 -4.75 -13.61 -2.52
C VAL A 236 -3.53 -12.72 -2.79
N PRO A 237 -2.42 -13.27 -3.33
CA PRO A 237 -1.27 -12.52 -3.83
C PRO A 237 -1.66 -11.31 -4.70
N GLY A 238 -1.38 -10.11 -4.21
CA GLY A 238 -1.68 -8.86 -4.93
C GLY A 238 -3.17 -8.50 -5.01
N GLY A 239 -4.05 -9.25 -4.34
CA GLY A 239 -5.51 -9.05 -4.38
C GLY A 239 -6.14 -9.27 -5.76
N VAL A 240 -5.38 -9.80 -6.72
CA VAL A 240 -5.77 -9.93 -8.13
C VAL A 240 -7.01 -10.81 -8.26
N GLY A 241 -7.99 -10.33 -9.01
CA GLY A 241 -9.30 -10.95 -9.21
C GLY A 241 -10.34 -10.53 -8.17
N VAL A 242 -9.98 -10.50 -6.88
CA VAL A 242 -10.91 -10.09 -5.80
C VAL A 242 -11.09 -8.58 -5.78
N PHE A 243 -9.99 -7.83 -5.90
CA PHE A 243 -10.02 -6.38 -5.96
C PHE A 243 -10.88 -5.90 -7.15
N GLU A 244 -10.62 -6.44 -8.34
CA GLU A 244 -11.32 -6.11 -9.58
C GLU A 244 -12.80 -6.52 -9.50
N GLY A 245 -13.09 -7.73 -9.01
CA GLY A 245 -14.46 -8.21 -8.86
C GLY A 245 -15.30 -7.34 -7.93
N VAL A 246 -14.75 -6.95 -6.77
CA VAL A 246 -15.44 -6.05 -5.84
C VAL A 246 -15.57 -4.64 -6.43
N MET A 247 -14.54 -4.15 -7.12
CA MET A 247 -14.58 -2.81 -7.74
C MET A 247 -15.66 -2.72 -8.82
N LEU A 248 -15.75 -3.71 -9.71
CA LEU A 248 -16.78 -3.78 -10.76
C LEU A 248 -18.20 -3.95 -10.18
N THR A 249 -18.33 -4.66 -9.05
CA THR A 249 -19.62 -4.84 -8.38
C THR A 249 -20.10 -3.55 -7.71
N LEU A 250 -19.19 -2.78 -7.11
CA LEU A 250 -19.50 -1.54 -6.40
C LEU A 250 -19.65 -0.33 -7.33
N LEU A 251 -18.97 -0.35 -8.47
CA LEU A 251 -18.99 0.71 -9.47
C LEU A 251 -19.41 0.14 -10.84
N PRO A 252 -20.67 -0.32 -10.99
CA PRO A 252 -21.15 -0.84 -12.27
C PRO A 252 -21.17 0.29 -13.30
N GLY A 253 -20.26 0.24 -14.28
CA GLY A 253 -20.06 1.28 -15.30
C GLY A 253 -18.61 1.76 -15.45
N VAL A 254 -17.72 1.27 -14.59
CA VAL A 254 -16.26 1.38 -14.72
C VAL A 254 -15.70 0.22 -15.54
#